data_AF-A0A5X9FME9-F1
#
_entry.id   AF-A0A5X9FME9-F1
#
_cell.length_a   1.000
_cell.length_b   1.000
_cell.length_c   1.000
_cell.angle_alpha   90.00
_cell.angle_beta   90.00
_cell.angle_gamma   90.00
#
_symmetry.space_group_name_H-M   'P 1'
#
loop_
_entity.id
_entity.type
_entity.pdbx_description
1 polymer ?
#
loop_
_entity_poly.entity_id
_entity_poly.type
_entity_poly.pdbx_seq_one_letter_code
_entity_poly.pdbx_strand_id
1 'polypeptide(L)' 'MHLARVTGAVVSTQKSPSLIGKKLLLVRRVSADGELPAS' A
#
# COMPACT_ATOMS: atom_id res chain seq x y z
N MET A 1 10.21 0.34 -9.34
CA MET A 1 9.75 1.06 -8.13
C MET A 1 8.77 2.14 -8.54
N HIS A 2 7.77 2.45 -7.70
CA HIS A 2 6.76 3.49 -7.98
C HIS A 2 6.63 4.43 -6.77
N LEU A 3 6.33 5.71 -7.05
CA LEU A 3 5.88 6.63 -6.00
C LEU A 3 4.43 6.31 -5.66
N ALA A 4 4.13 6.25 -4.37
CA ALA A 4 2.80 5.98 -3.87
C ALA A 4 2.55 6.69 -2.54
N ARG A 5 1.30 7.08 -2.31
CA ARG A 5 0.80 7.58 -1.04
C ARG A 5 0.15 6.44 -0.26
N VAL A 6 0.49 6.30 1.02
CA VAL A 6 -0.20 5.37 1.93
C VAL A 6 -1.59 5.92 2.22
N THR A 7 -2.62 5.15 1.92
CA THR A 7 -4.03 5.53 2.15
C THR A 7 -4.66 4.79 3.32
N GLY A 8 -4.01 3.73 3.82
CA GLY A 8 -4.49 2.99 4.97
C GLY A 8 -3.63 1.79 5.32
N ALA A 9 -4.11 1.00 6.28
CA ALA A 9 -3.54 -0.28 6.65
C ALA A 9 -4.61 -1.37 6.59
N VAL A 10 -4.19 -2.60 6.29
CA VAL A 10 -5.07 -3.75 6.19
C VAL A 10 -4.82 -4.70 7.34
N VAL A 11 -5.91 -5.21 7.93
CA VAL A 11 -5.87 -6.30 8.90
C VAL A 11 -6.27 -7.59 8.18
N SER A 12 -5.43 -8.61 8.29
CA SER A 12 -5.75 -9.96 7.82
C SER A 12 -5.50 -10.93 8.96
N THR A 13 -6.54 -11.62 9.41
CA THR A 13 -6.45 -12.59 10.52
C THR A 13 -5.93 -13.93 10.00
N GLN A 14 -6.58 -14.47 8.96
CA GLN A 14 -6.14 -15.68 8.27
C GLN A 14 -5.25 -15.33 7.07
N LYS A 15 -3.97 -15.72 7.16
CA LYS A 15 -2.90 -15.36 6.22
C LYS A 15 -1.77 -16.38 6.25
N SER A 16 -0.94 -16.38 5.22
CA SER A 16 0.30 -17.17 5.21
C SER A 16 1.21 -16.78 6.40
N PRO A 17 1.93 -17.74 7.02
CA PRO A 17 2.85 -17.47 8.13
C PRO A 17 3.93 -16.43 7.80
N SER A 18 4.33 -16.31 6.54
CA SER A 18 5.35 -15.34 6.11
C SER A 18 4.94 -13.86 6.31
N LEU A 19 3.63 -13.60 6.44
CA LEU A 19 3.07 -12.27 6.67
C LEU A 19 2.87 -11.93 8.16
N ILE A 20 3.20 -12.85 9.08
CA ILE A 20 3.11 -12.61 10.53
C ILE A 20 4.11 -11.51 10.92
N GLY A 21 3.64 -10.54 11.72
CA GLY A 21 4.43 -9.38 12.17
C GLY A 21 4.72 -8.35 11.06
N LYS A 22 4.16 -8.50 9.86
CA LYS A 22 4.31 -7.55 8.76
C LYS A 22 3.11 -6.61 8.71
N LYS A 23 3.36 -5.30 8.67
CA LYS A 23 2.31 -4.29 8.51
C LYS A 23 1.92 -4.21 7.03
N LEU A 24 0.65 -4.49 6.73
CA LEU A 24 0.12 -4.42 5.37
C LEU A 24 -0.44 -3.02 5.12
N LEU A 25 0.09 -2.33 4.10
CA LEU A 25 -0.30 -0.97 3.76
C LEU A 25 -1.11 -0.97 2.46
N LEU A 26 -2.22 -0.22 2.48
CA LEU A 26 -2.91 0.15 1.25
C LEU A 26 -2.21 1.39 0.67
N VAL A 27 -1.77 1.30 -0.57
CA VAL A 27 -1.06 2.39 -1.25
C VAL A 27 -1.77 2.74 -2.55
N ARG A 28 -1.84 4.04 -2.85
CA ARG A 28 -2.33 4.57 -4.14
C ARG A 28 -1.16 5.20 -4.86
N ARG A 29 -0.93 4.78 -6.12
CA ARG A 29 0.16 5.32 -6.96
C ARG A 29 -0.02 6.84 -7.14
N VAL A 30 1.10 7.55 -7.21
CA VAL A 30 1.15 8.99 -7.51
C VAL A 30 2.17 9.28 -8.60
N SER A 31 2.02 10.43 -9.27
CA SER A 31 3.02 11.00 -10.18
C SER A 31 4.21 11.59 -9.42
N ALA A 32 5.21 12.09 -10.13
CA ALA A 32 6.35 12.80 -9.53
C ALA A 32 5.92 14.06 -8.76
N ASP A 33 4.83 14.69 -9.18
CA ASP A 33 4.26 15.88 -8.54
C ASP A 33 3.37 15.55 -7.33
N GLY A 34 3.25 14.27 -6.97
CA GLY A 34 2.43 13.80 -5.85
C GLY A 34 0.94 13.68 -6.17
N GLU A 35 0.55 13.98 -7.41
CA GLU A 35 -0.83 13.89 -7.88
C GLU A 35 -1.24 12.46 -8.25
N LEU A 36 -2.53 12.23 -8.31
CA LEU A 36 -3.06 10.94 -8.75
C LEU A 36 -2.84 10.78 -10.26
N PRO A 37 -2.43 9.58 -10.74
CA PRO A 37 -2.31 9.34 -12.16
C PRO A 37 -3.67 9.56 -12.84
N ALA A 38 -3.70 10.29 -13.94
CA ALA A 38 -4.88 10.38 -14.80
C ALA A 38 -5.24 8.95 -15.25
N SER A 39 -6.53 8.61 -15.15
CA SER A 39 -7.10 7.31 -15.50
C SER A 39 -7.03 7.03 -16.99
#